data_AF-Q402C4-F1
#
_entry.id   AF-Q402C4-F1
#
_cell.length_a   1.000
_cell.length_b   1.000
_cell.length_c   1.000
_cell.angle_alpha   90.00
_cell.angle_beta   90.00
_cell.angle_gamma   90.00
#
_symmetry.space_group_name_H-M   'P 1'
#
loop_
_entity.id
_entity.type
_entity.pdbx_description
1 polymer ?
#
loop_
_entity_poly.entity_id
_entity_poly.type
_entity_poly.pdbx_seq_one_letter_code
_entity_poly.pdbx_strand_id
1 'polypeptide(L)'
;NDKVGDGTTTCSILTAKVIEEVSKAKAAGADIISIKNGILKAKELVLESLLSMKRDVSSEDEIAQVATISANGDKNIGSKIAQCVKEVGKDGVITVEESKGFKE
;
A
#
# COMPACT_ATOMS: atom_id res chain seq x y z
N ASN A 1 2.21 -1.69 10.02
CA ASN A 1 1.04 -0.95 9.49
C ASN A 1 1.25 0.55 9.60
N ASP A 2 1.83 0.96 10.72
CA ASP A 2 1.92 2.34 11.22
C ASP A 2 2.63 3.36 10.30
N LYS A 3 3.38 2.91 9.29
CA LYS A 3 4.08 3.80 8.35
C LYS A 3 3.28 4.16 7.09
N VAL A 4 2.38 3.29 6.63
CA VAL A 4 1.74 3.40 5.29
C VAL A 4 0.25 3.02 5.24
N GLY A 5 -0.31 2.43 6.31
CA GLY A 5 -1.75 2.16 6.45
C GLY A 5 -2.30 0.93 5.70
N ASP A 6 -1.77 0.60 4.52
CA ASP A 6 -2.17 -0.56 3.70
C ASP A 6 -0.94 -1.31 3.12
N GLY A 7 -1.14 -2.49 2.52
CA GLY A 7 -0.12 -3.24 1.79
C GLY A 7 0.50 -4.41 2.57
N THR A 8 -0.06 -4.78 3.73
CA THR A 8 0.44 -5.88 4.56
C THR A 8 0.43 -7.23 3.84
N THR A 9 -0.61 -7.51 3.05
CA THR A 9 -0.74 -8.74 2.26
C THR A 9 0.31 -8.78 1.17
N THR A 10 0.45 -7.72 0.38
CA THR A 10 1.46 -7.60 -0.68
C THR A 10 2.87 -7.75 -0.12
N CYS A 11 3.17 -7.08 1.00
CA CYS A 11 4.45 -7.18 1.68
C CYS A 11 4.75 -8.63 2.12
N SER A 12 3.77 -9.30 2.74
CA SER A 12 3.92 -10.68 3.22
C SER A 12 4.20 -11.65 2.07
N ILE A 13 3.46 -11.54 0.96
CA ILE A 13 3.63 -12.41 -0.21
C ILE A 13 5.00 -12.18 -0.87
N LEU A 14 5.39 -10.93 -1.11
CA LEU A 14 6.69 -10.61 -1.69
C LEU A 14 7.84 -11.12 -0.81
N THR A 15 7.73 -10.90 0.50
CA THR A 15 8.74 -11.38 1.46
C THR A 15 8.86 -12.90 1.42
N ALA A 16 7.74 -13.62 1.46
CA ALA A 16 7.73 -15.08 1.39
C ALA A 16 8.40 -15.60 0.09
N LYS A 17 8.10 -14.97 -1.05
CA LYS A 17 8.69 -15.35 -2.34
C LYS A 17 10.18 -15.06 -2.43
N VAL A 18 10.64 -13.91 -1.92
CA VAL A 18 12.08 -13.61 -1.86
C VAL A 18 12.81 -14.63 -0.99
N ILE A 19 12.25 -14.99 0.17
CA ILE A 19 12.85 -16.00 1.06
C ILE A 19 12.92 -17.38 0.39
N GLU A 20 11.86 -17.78 -0.33
CA GLU A 20 11.81 -19.03 -1.08
C GLU A 20 12.95 -19.12 -2.10
N GLU A 21 13.12 -18.08 -2.92
CA GLU A 21 14.17 -18.04 -3.96
C GLU A 21 15.58 -17.97 -3.37
N VAL A 22 15.79 -17.19 -2.32
CA VAL A 22 17.08 -17.14 -1.61
C VAL A 22 17.41 -18.51 -1.00
N SER A 23 16.42 -19.23 -0.50
CA SER A 23 16.61 -20.58 0.06
C SER A 23 17.02 -21.59 -1.01
N LYS A 24 16.42 -21.53 -2.21
CA LYS A 24 16.83 -22.35 -3.37
C LYS A 24 18.26 -22.03 -3.80
N ALA A 25 18.60 -20.75 -3.94
CA ALA A 25 19.95 -20.32 -4.30
C ALA A 25 21.00 -20.76 -3.27
N LYS A 26 20.66 -20.70 -1.97
CA LYS A 26 21.49 -21.21 -0.88
C LYS A 26 21.74 -22.70 -1.00
N ALA A 27 20.71 -23.50 -1.24
CA ALA A 27 20.84 -24.94 -1.42
C ALA A 27 21.72 -25.30 -2.63
N ALA A 28 21.75 -24.45 -3.66
CA ALA A 28 22.62 -24.58 -4.81
C ALA A 28 24.07 -24.08 -4.58
N GLY A 29 24.41 -23.61 -3.37
CA GLY A 29 25.77 -23.18 -3.02
C GLY A 29 26.12 -21.74 -3.40
N ALA A 30 25.12 -20.89 -3.69
CA ALA A 30 25.37 -19.49 -4.04
C ALA A 30 25.83 -18.64 -2.84
N ASP A 31 26.62 -17.60 -3.11
CA ASP A 31 27.02 -16.61 -2.09
C ASP A 31 25.84 -15.71 -1.69
N ILE A 32 25.36 -15.90 -0.46
CA ILE A 32 24.21 -15.19 0.11
C ILE A 32 24.51 -13.71 0.33
N ILE A 33 25.77 -13.34 0.57
CA ILE A 33 26.14 -11.93 0.78
C ILE A 33 25.97 -11.17 -0.53
N SER A 34 26.48 -11.72 -1.64
CA SER A 34 26.29 -11.15 -2.97
C SER A 34 24.81 -11.07 -3.36
N ILE A 35 24.01 -12.10 -3.09
CA ILE A 35 22.56 -12.09 -3.37
C ILE A 35 21.86 -10.98 -2.57
N LYS A 36 22.13 -10.87 -1.27
CA LYS A 36 21.56 -9.81 -0.43
C LYS A 36 21.91 -8.43 -1.00
N ASN A 37 23.16 -8.21 -1.36
CA ASN A 37 23.61 -6.94 -1.93
C ASN A 37 22.93 -6.66 -3.29
N GLY A 38 22.73 -7.68 -4.12
CA GLY A 38 21.98 -7.60 -5.36
C GLY A 38 20.51 -7.20 -5.14
N ILE A 39 19.84 -7.83 -4.17
CA ILE A 39 18.45 -7.50 -3.80
C ILE A 39 18.34 -6.05 -3.32
N LEU A 40 19.28 -5.58 -2.50
CA LEU A 40 19.28 -4.18 -2.03
C LEU A 40 19.45 -3.19 -3.19
N LYS A 41 20.34 -3.48 -4.15
CA LYS A 41 20.49 -2.66 -5.36
C LYS A 41 19.23 -2.67 -6.24
N ALA A 42 18.65 -3.85 -6.44
CA ALA A 42 17.40 -4.00 -7.19
C ALA A 42 16.25 -3.22 -6.53
N LYS A 43 16.17 -3.24 -5.20
CA LYS A 43 15.18 -2.46 -4.44
C LYS A 43 15.30 -0.96 -4.74
N GLU A 44 16.51 -0.39 -4.79
CA GLU A 44 16.68 1.03 -5.11
C GLU A 44 16.23 1.34 -6.55
N LEU A 45 16.60 0.51 -7.53
CA LEU A 45 16.18 0.70 -8.93
C LEU A 45 14.66 0.59 -9.10
N VAL A 46 14.03 -0.36 -8.40
CA VAL A 46 12.56 -0.50 -8.40
C VAL A 46 11.92 0.73 -7.77
N LEU A 47 12.46 1.24 -6.67
CA LEU A 47 11.96 2.45 -6.02
C LEU A 47 12.06 3.67 -6.95
N GLU A 48 13.19 3.86 -7.60
CA GLU A 48 13.40 4.94 -8.57
C GLU A 48 12.38 4.85 -9.73
N SER A 49 12.18 3.65 -10.26
CA SER A 49 11.19 3.43 -11.33
C SER A 49 9.76 3.70 -10.85
N LEU A 50 9.39 3.29 -9.64
CA LEU A 50 8.06 3.58 -9.10
C LEU A 50 7.85 5.07 -8.89
N LEU A 51 8.87 5.79 -8.41
CA LEU A 51 8.81 7.23 -8.22
C LEU A 51 8.69 7.98 -9.55
N SER A 52 9.35 7.51 -10.62
CA SER A 52 9.23 8.13 -11.95
C SER A 52 7.87 7.89 -12.61
N MET A 53 7.18 6.81 -12.24
CA MET A 53 5.81 6.51 -12.71
C MET A 53 4.72 7.15 -11.84
N LYS A 54 5.07 7.70 -10.67
CA LYS A 54 4.08 8.24 -9.73
C LYS A 54 3.33 9.42 -10.36
N ARG A 55 2.05 9.51 -10.06
CA ARG A 55 1.20 10.64 -10.43
C ARG A 55 0.46 11.13 -9.20
N ASP A 56 0.40 12.44 -9.03
CA ASP A 56 -0.32 13.03 -7.91
C ASP A 56 -1.84 12.88 -8.11
N VAL A 57 -2.54 12.56 -7.02
CA VAL A 57 -4.00 12.43 -6.98
C VAL A 57 -4.60 13.77 -6.60
N SER A 58 -5.48 14.31 -7.44
CA SER A 58 -5.96 15.70 -7.28
C SER A 58 -7.47 15.86 -7.31
N SER A 59 -8.18 14.96 -7.99
CA SER A 59 -9.64 15.03 -8.10
C SER A 59 -10.33 14.23 -7.00
N GLU A 60 -11.55 14.67 -6.66
CA GLU A 60 -12.44 13.96 -5.75
C GLU A 60 -12.74 12.54 -6.25
N ASP A 61 -12.95 12.36 -7.55
CA ASP A 61 -13.20 11.07 -8.18
C ASP A 61 -12.02 10.09 -8.00
N GLU A 62 -10.79 10.57 -8.14
CA GLU A 62 -9.60 9.73 -7.94
C GLU A 62 -9.43 9.35 -6.47
N ILE A 63 -9.72 10.28 -5.53
CA ILE A 63 -9.70 9.98 -4.09
C ILE A 63 -10.76 8.92 -3.78
N ALA A 64 -11.96 9.05 -4.33
CA ALA A 64 -13.03 8.07 -4.18
C ALA A 64 -12.61 6.70 -4.73
N GLN A 65 -11.98 6.66 -5.90
CA GLN A 65 -11.47 5.42 -6.49
C GLN A 65 -10.47 4.71 -5.58
N VAL A 66 -9.44 5.43 -5.09
CA VAL A 66 -8.44 4.86 -4.18
C VAL A 66 -9.12 4.33 -2.92
N ALA A 67 -9.98 5.14 -2.29
CA ALA A 67 -10.69 4.75 -1.08
C ALA A 67 -11.61 3.54 -1.29
N THR A 68 -12.32 3.46 -2.43
CA THR A 68 -13.16 2.31 -2.79
C THR A 68 -12.32 1.03 -2.94
N ILE A 69 -11.18 1.09 -3.64
CA ILE A 69 -10.33 -0.10 -3.82
C ILE A 69 -9.79 -0.57 -2.47
N SER A 70 -9.30 0.34 -1.62
CA SER A 70 -8.84 0.00 -0.28
C SER A 70 -9.96 -0.50 0.64
N ALA A 71 -11.21 -0.09 0.40
CA ALA A 71 -12.40 -0.58 1.10
C ALA A 71 -13.01 -1.85 0.45
N ASN A 72 -12.19 -2.71 -0.16
CA ASN A 72 -12.61 -3.96 -0.81
C ASN A 72 -13.72 -3.78 -1.89
N GLY A 73 -13.70 -2.65 -2.60
CA GLY A 73 -14.66 -2.33 -3.65
C GLY A 73 -15.96 -1.68 -3.16
N ASP A 74 -16.07 -1.31 -1.88
CA ASP A 74 -17.23 -0.60 -1.36
C ASP A 74 -17.24 0.87 -1.84
N LYS A 75 -18.13 1.14 -2.81
CA LYS A 75 -18.33 2.48 -3.35
C LYS A 75 -18.95 3.45 -2.34
N ASN A 76 -19.80 2.98 -1.43
CA ASN A 76 -20.42 3.85 -0.43
C ASN A 76 -19.37 4.37 0.55
N ILE A 77 -18.46 3.50 0.99
CA ILE A 77 -17.34 3.89 1.86
C ILE A 77 -16.41 4.85 1.11
N GLY A 78 -16.01 4.51 -0.12
CA GLY A 78 -15.11 5.35 -0.90
C GLY A 78 -15.66 6.76 -1.16
N SER A 79 -16.93 6.87 -1.56
CA SER A 79 -17.60 8.17 -1.76
C SER A 79 -17.69 8.98 -0.46
N LYS A 80 -18.02 8.35 0.67
CA LYS A 80 -18.06 9.03 1.97
C LYS A 80 -16.69 9.57 2.37
N ILE A 81 -15.63 8.77 2.20
CA ILE A 81 -14.25 9.20 2.50
C ILE A 81 -13.87 10.39 1.61
N ALA A 82 -14.15 10.34 0.30
CA ALA A 82 -13.84 11.43 -0.62
C ALA A 82 -14.55 12.74 -0.24
N GLN A 83 -15.82 12.66 0.15
CA GLN A 83 -16.58 13.81 0.65
C GLN A 83 -15.93 14.40 1.91
N CYS A 84 -15.58 13.57 2.90
CA CYS A 84 -14.91 14.03 4.11
C CYS A 84 -13.55 14.68 3.80
N VAL A 85 -12.75 14.10 2.91
CA VAL A 85 -11.45 14.67 2.50
C VAL A 85 -11.63 16.03 1.81
N LYS A 86 -12.69 16.21 1.04
CA LYS A 86 -13.01 17.49 0.39
C LYS A 86 -13.42 18.56 1.40
N GLU A 87 -14.22 18.20 2.41
CA GLU A 87 -14.71 19.12 3.43
C GLU A 87 -13.61 19.55 4.41
N VAL A 88 -12.76 18.62 4.85
CA VAL A 88 -11.68 18.89 5.83
C VAL A 88 -10.40 19.41 5.14
N GLY A 89 -10.21 19.08 3.86
CA GLY A 89 -8.98 19.33 3.11
C GLY A 89 -8.00 18.15 3.19
N LYS A 90 -7.07 18.07 2.23
CA LYS A 90 -6.17 16.91 2.05
C LYS A 90 -5.28 16.61 3.25
N ASP A 91 -4.88 17.63 4.00
CA ASP A 91 -4.02 17.50 5.19
C ASP A 91 -4.82 17.40 6.49
N GLY A 92 -6.15 17.26 6.39
CA GLY A 92 -7.07 17.11 7.49
C GLY A 92 -6.97 15.76 8.19
N VAL A 93 -7.29 15.74 9.49
CA VAL A 93 -7.42 14.50 10.26
C VAL A 93 -8.89 14.11 10.33
N ILE A 94 -9.22 12.93 9.80
CA ILE A 94 -10.56 12.35 9.85
C ILE A 94 -10.54 11.21 10.86
N THR A 95 -11.43 11.25 11.85
CA THR A 95 -11.60 10.18 12.83
C THR A 95 -12.83 9.34 12.50
N VAL A 96 -12.79 8.05 12.82
CA VAL A 96 -13.92 7.13 12.68
C VAL A 96 -14.31 6.66 14.08
N GLU A 97 -15.60 6.75 14.39
CA GLU A 97 -16.20 6.19 15.60
C GLU A 97 -17.22 5.11 15.24
N GLU A 98 -17.35 4.09 16.08
CA GLU A 98 -18.39 3.08 15.93
C GLU A 98 -19.76 3.68 16.29
N SER A 99 -20.68 3.71 15.33
CA SER A 99 -22.07 4.04 15.61
C SER A 99 -22.74 2.91 16.39
N LYS A 100 -23.43 3.22 17.48
CA LYS A 100 -24.27 2.26 18.25
C LYS A 100 -25.59 1.89 17.54
N GLY A 101 -25.69 2.14 16.23
CA GLY A 101 -26.89 1.93 15.44
C GLY A 101 -27.85 3.12 15.51
N PHE A 102 -28.42 3.47 14.36
CA PHE A 102 -29.65 4.25 14.30
C PHE A 102 -30.76 3.35 14.86
N LYS A 103 -31.28 3.66 16.05
CA LYS A 103 -32.62 3.22 16.42
C LYS A 103 -33.59 4.12 15.66
N GLU A 104 -34.35 3.53 14.74
CA GLU A 104 -35.70 4.02 14.44
C GLU A 104 -36.57 3.91 15.69
#